data_AF-A0A963G504-F1
#
_entry.id   AF-A0A963G504-F1
#
_cell.length_a   1.000
_cell.length_b   1.000
_cell.length_c   1.000
_cell.angle_alpha   90.00
_cell.angle_beta   90.00
_cell.angle_gamma   90.00
#
_symmetry.space_group_name_H-M   'P 1'
#
loop_
_entity.id
_entity.type
_entity.pdbx_description
1 polymer ?
#
loop_
_entity_poly.entity_id
_entity_poly.type
_entity_poly.pdbx_seq_one_letter_code
_entity_poly.pdbx_strand_id
1 'polypeptide(L)' 'GFKPRMMVDFSHANSRKQPQKQLDVGRDVAGQIARGDPRIIGVMIESFLLSGRQDWRSDRKLNYGQSITDA' A
#
# COMPACT_ATOMS: atom_id res chain seq x y z
N GLY A 1 8.85 -26.45 13.12
CA GLY A 1 8.19 -25.72 12.01
C GLY A 1 7.78 -24.33 12.47
N PHE A 2 7.62 -23.39 11.54
CA PHE A 2 7.16 -22.02 11.87
C PHE A 2 5.64 -21.93 11.94
N LYS A 3 5.11 -21.10 12.84
CA LYS A 3 3.67 -20.77 12.84
C LYS A 3 3.33 -20.00 11.56
N PRO A 4 2.28 -20.41 10.80
CA PRO A 4 1.90 -19.72 9.58
C PRO A 4 1.42 -18.31 9.92
N ARG A 5 2.18 -17.31 9.46
CA ARG A 5 1.93 -15.89 9.66
C ARG A 5 2.35 -15.15 8.41
N MET A 6 1.55 -14.19 7.96
CA MET A 6 1.82 -13.37 6.80
C MET A 6 1.41 -11.91 7.03
N MET A 7 2.13 -11.01 6.35
CA MET A 7 1.75 -9.62 6.17
C MET A 7 1.31 -9.45 4.72
N VAL A 8 0.28 -8.64 4.49
CA VAL A 8 -0.21 -8.34 3.14
C VAL A 8 0.14 -6.89 2.79
N ASP A 9 0.94 -6.71 1.75
CA ASP A 9 1.18 -5.40 1.13
C ASP A 9 -0.01 -5.02 0.25
N PHE A 10 -0.63 -3.87 0.47
CA PHE A 10 -1.75 -3.42 -0.36
C PHE A 10 -1.30 -2.80 -1.68
N SER A 11 -0.03 -2.41 -1.79
CA SER A 11 0.54 -1.69 -2.92
C SER A 11 1.12 -2.62 -4.00
N HIS A 12 2.04 -2.10 -4.80
CA HIS A 12 2.83 -2.79 -5.82
C HIS A 12 1.99 -3.72 -6.72
N ALA A 13 2.31 -5.02 -6.72
CA ALA A 13 1.62 -6.01 -7.54
C ALA A 13 0.16 -6.21 -7.09
N ASN A 14 -0.12 -6.09 -5.79
CA ASN A 14 -1.45 -6.28 -5.23
C ASN A 14 -2.40 -5.13 -5.62
N SER A 15 -1.87 -3.90 -5.77
CA SER A 15 -2.61 -2.77 -6.34
C SER A 15 -2.51 -2.68 -7.87
N ARG A 16 -1.75 -3.55 -8.54
CA ARG A 16 -1.37 -3.42 -9.97
C ARG A 16 -0.74 -2.06 -10.29
N LYS A 17 0.05 -1.53 -9.36
CA LYS A 17 0.68 -0.20 -9.41
C LYS A 17 -0.35 0.94 -9.58
N GLN A 18 -1.56 0.74 -9.06
CA GLN A 18 -2.64 1.73 -9.07
C GLN A 18 -3.02 2.07 -7.63
N PRO A 19 -2.64 3.25 -7.12
CA PRO A 19 -2.73 3.57 -5.69
C PRO A 19 -4.15 3.45 -5.13
N GLN A 20 -5.14 3.84 -5.94
CA GLN A 20 -6.56 3.73 -5.62
C GLN A 20 -7.01 2.29 -5.35
N LYS A 21 -6.33 1.28 -5.92
CA LYS A 21 -6.66 -0.13 -5.71
C LYS A 21 -6.18 -0.68 -4.37
N GLN A 22 -5.33 0.05 -3.63
CA GLN A 22 -5.03 -0.29 -2.24
C GLN A 22 -6.32 -0.38 -1.39
N LEU A 23 -7.36 0.41 -1.72
CA LEU A 23 -8.68 0.33 -1.08
C LEU A 23 -9.39 -1.00 -1.37
N ASP A 24 -9.27 -1.51 -2.59
CA ASP A 24 -9.92 -2.77 -2.97
C ASP A 24 -9.23 -3.97 -2.31
N VAL A 25 -7.88 -3.97 -2.30
CA VAL A 25 -7.09 -4.96 -1.55
C VAL A 25 -7.43 -4.88 -0.06
N GLY A 26 -7.53 -3.66 0.49
CA GLY A 26 -7.88 -3.45 1.89
C GLY A 26 -9.25 -3.98 2.27
N ARG A 27 -10.26 -3.79 1.41
CA ARG A 27 -11.61 -4.36 1.62
C ARG A 27 -11.58 -5.88 1.63
N ASP A 28 -10.84 -6.50 0.71
CA ASP A 28 -10.73 -7.96 0.65
C ASP A 28 -10.02 -8.53 1.89
N VAL A 29 -8.86 -7.98 2.23
CA VAL A 29 -8.06 -8.41 3.40
C VAL A 29 -8.81 -8.16 4.72
N ALA A 30 -9.49 -7.03 4.85
CA ALA A 30 -10.36 -6.77 6.00
C ALA A 30 -11.49 -7.81 6.09
N GLY A 31 -12.06 -8.24 4.96
CA GLY A 31 -13.03 -9.34 4.92
C GLY A 31 -12.46 -10.67 5.40
N GLN A 32 -11.21 -11.00 5.06
CA GLN A 32 -10.53 -12.21 5.54
C GLN A 32 -10.29 -12.15 7.06
N ILE A 33 -9.84 -11.00 7.57
CA ILE A 33 -9.66 -10.77 9.01
C ILE A 33 -10.99 -10.87 9.75
N ALA A 34 -12.06 -10.25 9.22
CA ALA A 34 -13.39 -10.28 9.84
C ALA A 34 -14.00 -11.69 9.90
N ARG A 35 -13.66 -12.57 8.94
CA ARG A 35 -14.02 -14.00 8.97
C ARG A 35 -13.13 -14.84 9.90
N GLY A 36 -12.15 -14.23 10.55
CA GLY A 36 -11.32 -14.85 11.58
C GLY A 36 -10.07 -15.53 11.06
N ASP A 37 -9.50 -15.13 9.91
CA ASP A 37 -8.21 -15.68 9.46
C ASP A 37 -7.07 -15.25 10.42
N PRO A 38 -6.52 -16.18 11.24
CA PRO A 38 -5.55 -15.81 12.27
C PRO A 38 -4.13 -15.69 11.72
N ARG A 39 -3.92 -15.96 10.42
CA ARG A 39 -2.60 -15.98 9.79
C ARG A 39 -2.19 -14.58 9.33
N ILE A 40 -3.13 -13.67 9.10
CA ILE A 40 -2.86 -12.29 8.68
C ILE A 40 -2.51 -11.48 9.94
N ILE A 41 -1.23 -11.17 10.09
CA ILE A 41 -0.70 -10.53 11.30
C ILE A 41 -0.43 -9.03 11.13
N GLY A 42 -0.56 -8.51 9.91
CA GLY A 42 -0.32 -7.11 9.60
C GLY A 42 -0.55 -6.79 8.13
N VAL A 43 -0.58 -5.49 7.84
CA VAL A 43 -0.72 -4.96 6.49
C VAL A 43 0.30 -3.84 6.26
N MET A 44 0.71 -3.66 5.00
CA MET A 44 1.54 -2.53 4.59
C MET A 44 0.74 -1.67 3.60
N ILE A 45 0.80 -0.35 3.77
CA ILE A 45 0.08 0.64 2.97
C ILE A 45 1.06 1.73 2.60
N GLU A 46 1.07 2.12 1.33
CA GLU A 46 1.85 3.26 0.86
C GLU A 46 0.93 4.48 0.75
N SER A 47 1.22 5.52 1.55
CA SER A 47 0.44 6.76 1.56
C SER A 47 1.31 7.99 1.84
N PHE A 48 0.86 9.12 1.33
CA PHE A 48 1.50 10.43 1.46
C PHE A 48 0.41 11.50 1.65
N LEU A 49 0.81 12.72 2.06
CA LEU A 49 -0.15 13.82 2.28
C LEU A 49 -0.89 14.20 0.98
N LEU A 50 -0.18 14.16 -0.13
CA LEU A 50 -0.71 14.34 -1.48
C LEU A 50 -0.63 13.02 -2.23
N SER A 51 -1.71 12.69 -2.95
CA SER A 51 -1.80 11.46 -3.73
C SER A 51 -0.85 11.44 -4.93
N GLY A 52 -0.52 10.22 -5.38
CA GLY A 52 0.29 10.00 -6.57
C GLY A 52 1.77 10.29 -6.33
N ARG A 53 2.52 10.36 -7.43
CA ARG A 53 3.96 10.59 -7.42
C ARG A 53 4.34 11.81 -8.25
N GLN A 54 5.49 12.39 -7.94
CA GLN A 54 6.16 13.43 -8.71
C GLN A 54 7.55 12.94 -9.14
N ASP A 55 8.01 13.36 -10.31
CA ASP A 55 9.38 13.07 -10.72
C ASP A 55 10.34 14.13 -10.13
N TRP A 56 11.45 13.69 -9.55
CA TRP A 56 12.51 14.61 -9.14
C TRP A 56 13.24 15.17 -10.37
N ARG A 57 13.37 16.49 -10.42
CA ARG A 57 14.17 17.21 -11.42
C ARG A 57 14.94 18.33 -10.74
N SER A 58 16.20 18.52 -11.13
CA SER A 58 17.10 19.51 -10.51
C SER A 58 16.62 20.96 -10.67
N ASP A 59 15.78 21.24 -11.67
CA ASP A 59 15.26 22.55 -12.02
C ASP A 59 13.86 22.85 -11.42
N ARG A 60 13.27 21.91 -10.66
CA ARG A 60 11.92 22.06 -10.10
C ARG A 60 11.87 21.86 -8.60
N LYS A 61 11.10 22.72 -7.94
CA LYS A 61 10.75 22.55 -6.53
C LYS A 61 9.73 21.41 -6.39
N LEU A 62 9.97 20.52 -5.42
CA LEU A 62 9.07 19.42 -5.11
C LEU A 62 7.81 19.93 -4.40
N ASN A 63 6.68 19.30 -4.69
CA ASN A 63 5.48 19.41 -3.88
C ASN A 63 5.73 18.76 -2.53
N TYR A 64 5.55 19.52 -1.46
CA TYR A 64 5.66 18.97 -0.11
C TYR A 64 4.60 17.88 0.10
N GLY A 65 5.02 16.74 0.63
CA GLY A 65 4.12 15.65 0.97
C GLY A 65 3.63 14.81 -0.21
N GLN A 66 4.32 14.83 -1.37
CA GLN A 66 4.05 13.94 -2.50
C GLN A 66 5.26 13.02 -2.76
N SER A 67 5.02 11.72 -2.98
CA SER A 67 6.08 10.72 -3.19
C SER A 67 6.93 11.00 -4.44
N ILE A 68 8.23 10.68 -4.41
CA ILE A 68 9.11 10.74 -5.60
C ILE A 68 9.39 9.36 -6.24
N THR A 69 8.88 8.29 -5.62
CA THR A 69 9.09 6.92 -6.08
C THR A 69 7.77 6.32 -6.58
N ASP A 70 7.06 5.61 -5.73
CA ASP A 70 5.79 4.98 -6.06
C ASP A 70 4.62 5.93 -5.83
N ALA A 71 3.55 5.69 -6.57
CA ALA A 71 2.30 6.44 -6.47
C ALA A 71 1.38 5.80 -5.43
#